data_AF-N6TTJ8-F1
#
_entry.id   AF-N6TTJ8-F1
#
_cell.length_a   1.000
_cell.length_b   1.000
_cell.length_c   1.000
_cell.angle_alpha   90.00
_cell.angle_beta   90.00
_cell.angle_gamma   90.00
#
_symmetry.space_group_name_H-M   'P 1'
#
loop_
_entity.id
_entity.type
_entity.pdbx_description
1 polymer ?
#
loop_
_entity_poly.entity_id
_entity_poly.type
_entity_poly.pdbx_seq_one_letter_code
_entity_poly.pdbx_strand_id
1 'polypeptide(L)'
;MCSEMRTNNPILDSKTLDFIVRALSLTQDWRKCLEFMKEIKLTGFISTATYNAVAAAAFRNTDEKLAWSLLREALESEKTLSSTPFLAYLKTLKRLRKREDTIKGLEKMFKFFKESETPCHEGLVDDIIQSFKLGEKTTVTFAGKCRCCGAKLDQMELTDGEFADLRALFFANAIVGKDIFIKSNPEEMARFQDFIANMAPHDVVLDGLNVAYSIGVKSGAQYQSKLLANVVSHFREQNKTVLVLGRVHMNRWPRDNWDFVRRNATLFLTQNISQDDPYLLYCALKSGKDTIVVTRDLMRNHRFVLKDRKYKVLFNRWLTQRQYMPLNCHSRRVTFKKPPDFSAIAQEKWHVPYTPKTGPQTDESHHQTWLCIDCS
;
A
#
# COMPACT_ATOMS: atom_id res chain seq x y z
N MET A 1 -27.48 -29.58 -17.19
CA MET A 1 -26.47 -29.43 -16.11
C MET A 1 -26.89 -28.46 -15.01
N CYS A 2 -26.81 -27.12 -15.12
CA CYS A 2 -27.21 -26.24 -14.00
C CYS A 2 -28.66 -26.41 -13.55
N SER A 3 -29.61 -26.52 -14.48
CA SER A 3 -31.02 -26.75 -14.17
C SER A 3 -31.23 -28.12 -13.50
N GLU A 4 -30.53 -29.14 -13.97
CA GLU A 4 -30.61 -30.52 -13.47
C GLU A 4 -29.99 -30.69 -12.07
N MET A 5 -28.86 -30.02 -11.81
CA MET A 5 -28.27 -29.95 -10.47
C MET A 5 -29.20 -29.27 -9.47
N ARG A 6 -29.94 -28.24 -9.89
CA ARG A 6 -30.93 -27.55 -9.05
C ARG A 6 -32.19 -28.38 -8.80
N THR A 7 -32.63 -29.18 -9.76
CA THR A 7 -33.75 -30.10 -9.58
C THR A 7 -33.44 -31.12 -8.48
N ASN A 8 -32.20 -31.61 -8.42
CA ASN A 8 -31.78 -32.60 -7.42
C ASN A 8 -31.27 -31.98 -6.10
N ASN A 9 -30.83 -30.72 -6.12
CA ASN A 9 -30.30 -30.01 -4.96
C ASN A 9 -30.80 -28.54 -5.00
N PRO A 10 -31.93 -28.22 -4.36
CA PRO A 10 -32.53 -26.89 -4.46
C PRO A 10 -31.69 -25.78 -3.81
N ILE A 11 -30.81 -26.14 -2.87
CA ILE A 11 -29.87 -25.22 -2.22
C ILE A 11 -28.46 -25.76 -2.46
N LEU A 12 -27.59 -24.93 -3.01
CA LEU A 12 -26.18 -25.23 -3.23
C LEU A 12 -25.34 -24.37 -2.28
N ASP A 13 -24.28 -24.96 -1.73
CA ASP A 13 -23.35 -24.21 -0.89
C ASP A 13 -22.53 -23.21 -1.72
N SER A 14 -21.96 -22.21 -1.03
CA SER A 14 -21.21 -21.12 -1.65
C SER A 14 -20.00 -21.59 -2.46
N LYS A 15 -19.32 -22.70 -2.10
CA LYS A 15 -18.18 -23.21 -2.86
C LYS A 15 -18.63 -23.85 -4.15
N THR A 16 -19.69 -24.65 -4.11
CA THR A 16 -20.27 -25.27 -5.32
C THR A 16 -20.77 -24.20 -6.29
N LEU A 17 -21.48 -23.20 -5.80
CA LEU A 17 -21.90 -22.04 -6.61
C LEU A 17 -20.70 -21.30 -7.21
N ASP A 18 -19.61 -21.13 -6.46
CA ASP A 18 -18.39 -20.48 -6.93
C ASP A 18 -17.77 -21.22 -8.13
N PHE A 19 -17.71 -22.55 -8.11
CA PHE A 19 -17.27 -23.35 -9.27
C PHE A 19 -18.21 -23.25 -10.46
N ILE A 20 -19.53 -23.33 -10.21
CA ILE A 20 -20.55 -23.20 -11.26
C ILE A 20 -20.42 -21.84 -11.95
N VAL A 21 -20.30 -20.76 -11.19
CA VAL A 21 -20.15 -19.41 -11.74
C VAL A 21 -18.91 -19.30 -12.60
N ARG A 22 -17.76 -19.82 -12.14
CA ARG A 22 -16.52 -19.78 -12.93
C ARG A 22 -16.67 -20.54 -14.25
N ALA A 23 -17.28 -21.72 -14.24
CA ALA A 23 -17.53 -22.49 -15.46
C ALA A 23 -18.51 -21.77 -16.40
N LEU A 24 -19.62 -21.27 -15.85
CA LEU A 24 -20.67 -20.58 -16.61
C LEU A 24 -20.20 -19.25 -17.21
N SER A 25 -19.23 -18.59 -16.57
CA SER A 25 -18.61 -17.36 -17.10
C SER A 25 -17.95 -17.56 -18.47
N LEU A 26 -17.65 -18.81 -18.84
CA LEU A 26 -17.03 -19.17 -20.12
C LEU A 26 -18.06 -19.48 -21.22
N THR A 27 -19.36 -19.48 -20.91
CA THR A 27 -20.43 -19.85 -21.86
C THR A 27 -21.25 -18.63 -22.32
N GLN A 28 -22.21 -18.86 -23.22
CA GLN A 28 -23.16 -17.83 -23.66
C GLN A 28 -24.12 -17.40 -22.53
N ASP A 29 -24.33 -18.27 -21.55
CA ASP A 29 -25.22 -18.06 -20.41
C ASP A 29 -24.56 -17.28 -19.25
N TRP A 30 -23.40 -16.66 -19.47
CA TRP A 30 -22.62 -16.00 -18.42
C TRP A 30 -23.40 -14.98 -17.58
N ARG A 31 -24.48 -14.35 -18.10
CA ARG A 31 -25.31 -13.42 -17.32
C ARG A 31 -25.97 -14.07 -16.11
N LYS A 32 -26.27 -15.37 -16.16
CA LYS A 32 -26.79 -16.14 -15.01
C LYS A 32 -25.80 -16.17 -13.83
N CYS A 33 -24.50 -15.94 -14.09
CA CYS A 33 -23.51 -15.79 -13.03
C CYS A 33 -23.89 -14.71 -12.01
N LEU A 34 -24.55 -13.64 -12.45
CA LEU A 34 -24.93 -12.52 -11.57
C LEU A 34 -25.98 -12.94 -10.54
N GLU A 35 -26.88 -13.84 -10.90
CA GLU A 35 -27.88 -14.40 -9.99
C GLU A 35 -27.22 -15.28 -8.94
N PHE A 36 -26.36 -16.21 -9.38
CA PHE A 36 -25.60 -17.06 -8.46
C PHE A 36 -24.65 -16.25 -7.56
N MET A 37 -24.04 -15.16 -8.06
CA MET A 37 -23.23 -14.26 -7.23
C MET A 37 -24.06 -13.60 -6.12
N LYS A 38 -25.33 -13.24 -6.38
CA LYS A 38 -26.23 -12.73 -5.34
C LYS A 38 -26.50 -13.81 -4.29
N GLU A 39 -26.72 -15.06 -4.70
CA GLU A 39 -26.93 -16.18 -3.78
C GLU A 39 -25.69 -16.49 -2.93
N ILE A 40 -24.49 -16.45 -3.52
CA ILE A 40 -23.24 -16.60 -2.78
C ILE A 40 -23.14 -15.53 -1.69
N LYS A 41 -23.52 -14.27 -1.98
CA LYS A 41 -23.50 -13.18 -0.98
C LYS A 41 -24.47 -13.40 0.18
N LEU A 42 -25.56 -14.15 -0.02
CA LEU A 42 -26.49 -14.50 1.06
C LEU A 42 -25.89 -15.52 2.03
N THR A 43 -24.99 -16.37 1.55
CA THR A 43 -24.48 -17.53 2.30
C THR A 43 -22.98 -17.45 2.61
N GLY A 44 -22.28 -16.43 2.11
CA GLY A 44 -20.84 -16.27 2.29
C GLY A 44 -20.26 -15.14 1.45
N PHE A 45 -19.00 -15.30 1.04
CA PHE A 45 -18.26 -14.29 0.30
C PHE A 45 -17.92 -14.78 -1.09
N ILE A 46 -18.06 -13.90 -2.07
CA ILE A 46 -17.61 -14.18 -3.43
C ILE A 46 -16.09 -14.29 -3.45
N SER A 47 -15.58 -15.36 -4.07
CA SER A 47 -14.16 -15.57 -4.19
C SER A 47 -13.50 -14.59 -5.17
N THR A 48 -12.20 -14.36 -4.99
CA THR A 48 -11.39 -13.58 -5.93
C THR A 48 -11.51 -14.11 -7.36
N ALA A 49 -11.38 -15.42 -7.56
CA ALA A 49 -11.40 -16.00 -8.90
C ALA A 49 -12.78 -15.89 -9.56
N THR A 50 -13.88 -15.88 -8.80
CA THR A 50 -15.22 -15.63 -9.34
C THR A 50 -15.39 -14.20 -9.83
N TYR A 51 -15.00 -13.19 -9.04
CA TYR A 51 -15.01 -11.80 -9.51
C TYR A 51 -14.22 -11.63 -10.80
N ASN A 52 -13.00 -12.18 -10.84
CA ASN A 52 -12.14 -12.10 -12.02
C ASN A 52 -12.76 -12.82 -13.24
N ALA A 53 -13.35 -14.01 -13.05
CA ALA A 53 -13.95 -14.78 -14.13
C ALA A 53 -15.17 -14.08 -14.75
N VAL A 54 -16.08 -13.55 -13.91
CA VAL A 54 -17.29 -12.87 -14.37
C VAL A 54 -16.98 -11.50 -14.95
N ALA A 55 -16.04 -10.74 -14.39
CA ALA A 55 -15.58 -9.49 -15.00
C ALA A 55 -14.95 -9.73 -16.39
N ALA A 56 -14.15 -10.80 -16.53
CA ALA A 56 -13.60 -11.19 -17.83
C ALA A 56 -14.70 -11.59 -18.82
N ALA A 57 -15.76 -12.27 -18.36
CA ALA A 57 -16.92 -12.61 -19.19
C ALA A 57 -17.68 -11.36 -19.66
N ALA A 58 -17.91 -10.40 -18.77
CA ALA A 58 -18.54 -9.13 -19.09
C ALA A 58 -17.74 -8.37 -20.16
N PHE A 59 -16.41 -8.28 -20.04
CA PHE A 59 -15.57 -7.72 -21.10
C PHE A 59 -15.70 -8.47 -22.42
N ARG A 60 -15.58 -9.81 -22.44
CA ARG A 60 -15.72 -10.61 -23.68
C ARG A 60 -17.04 -10.35 -24.42
N ASN A 61 -18.09 -10.02 -23.68
CA ASN A 61 -19.43 -9.74 -24.16
C ASN A 61 -19.75 -8.24 -24.24
N THR A 62 -18.72 -7.38 -24.27
CA THR A 62 -18.83 -5.91 -24.46
C THR A 62 -19.63 -5.16 -23.39
N ASP A 63 -19.92 -5.78 -22.25
CA ASP A 63 -20.56 -5.13 -21.10
C ASP A 63 -19.49 -4.51 -20.19
N GLU A 64 -18.82 -3.47 -20.70
CA GLU A 64 -17.72 -2.82 -19.98
C GLU A 64 -18.17 -2.21 -18.65
N LYS A 65 -19.37 -1.61 -18.61
CA LYS A 65 -19.88 -0.94 -17.41
C LYS A 65 -19.96 -1.94 -16.25
N LEU A 66 -20.51 -3.11 -16.50
CA LEU A 66 -20.59 -4.19 -15.52
C LEU A 66 -19.21 -4.73 -15.16
N ALA A 67 -18.33 -4.93 -16.15
CA ALA A 67 -16.98 -5.42 -15.89
C ALA A 67 -16.22 -4.51 -14.91
N TRP A 68 -16.20 -3.20 -15.17
CA TRP A 68 -15.54 -2.23 -14.30
C TRP A 68 -16.22 -2.12 -12.92
N SER A 69 -17.55 -2.26 -12.83
CA SER A 69 -18.22 -2.26 -11.52
C SER A 69 -17.88 -3.49 -10.69
N LEU A 70 -17.82 -4.68 -11.32
CA LEU A 70 -17.43 -5.92 -10.65
C LEU A 70 -15.99 -5.86 -10.13
N LEU A 71 -15.06 -5.26 -10.90
CA LEU A 71 -13.68 -5.07 -10.44
C LEU A 71 -13.59 -4.10 -9.26
N ARG A 72 -14.36 -3.00 -9.27
CA ARG A 72 -14.43 -2.08 -8.12
C ARG A 72 -15.01 -2.75 -6.89
N GLU A 73 -16.10 -3.49 -7.05
CA GLU A 73 -16.73 -4.23 -5.95
C GLU A 73 -15.78 -5.30 -5.36
N ALA A 74 -15.03 -6.00 -6.23
CA ALA A 74 -14.02 -6.96 -5.78
C ALA A 74 -12.95 -6.27 -4.92
N LEU A 75 -12.46 -5.11 -5.37
CA LEU A 75 -11.50 -4.31 -4.62
C LEU A 75 -12.06 -3.84 -3.28
N GLU A 76 -13.27 -3.28 -3.25
CA GLU A 76 -13.98 -2.87 -2.03
C GLU A 76 -14.17 -4.03 -1.05
N SER A 77 -14.34 -5.26 -1.57
CA SER A 77 -14.40 -6.51 -0.81
C SER A 77 -13.02 -7.08 -0.44
N GLU A 78 -11.96 -6.28 -0.54
CA GLU A 78 -10.55 -6.63 -0.26
C GLU A 78 -10.01 -7.81 -1.08
N LYS A 79 -10.57 -8.04 -2.27
CA LYS A 79 -10.07 -9.05 -3.20
C LYS A 79 -8.97 -8.48 -4.09
N THR A 80 -8.01 -9.33 -4.45
CA THR A 80 -6.98 -9.02 -5.43
C THR A 80 -7.52 -9.19 -6.85
N LEU A 81 -7.04 -8.40 -7.80
CA LEU A 81 -7.38 -8.57 -9.21
C LEU A 81 -6.24 -9.34 -9.90
N SER A 82 -6.59 -10.30 -10.75
CA SER A 82 -5.63 -11.01 -11.60
C SER A 82 -5.52 -10.35 -12.96
N SER A 83 -4.59 -10.79 -13.80
CA SER A 83 -4.48 -10.33 -15.19
C SER A 83 -5.64 -10.78 -16.08
N THR A 84 -6.46 -11.75 -15.65
CA THR A 84 -7.49 -12.40 -16.48
C THR A 84 -8.55 -11.42 -17.03
N PRO A 85 -9.17 -10.54 -16.24
CA PRO A 85 -10.15 -9.57 -16.75
C PRO A 85 -9.51 -8.58 -17.73
N PHE A 86 -8.31 -8.11 -17.42
CA PHE A 86 -7.60 -7.13 -18.25
C PHE A 86 -7.16 -7.73 -19.58
N LEU A 87 -6.70 -8.98 -19.60
CA LEU A 87 -6.40 -9.70 -20.86
C LEU A 87 -7.68 -9.91 -21.70
N ALA A 88 -8.83 -10.15 -21.05
CA ALA A 88 -10.10 -10.21 -21.76
C ALA A 88 -10.49 -8.84 -22.35
N TYR A 89 -10.21 -7.75 -21.62
CA TYR A 89 -10.40 -6.39 -22.12
C TYR A 89 -9.46 -6.07 -23.30
N LEU A 90 -8.17 -6.41 -23.23
CA LEU A 90 -7.26 -6.22 -24.36
C LEU A 90 -7.75 -6.96 -25.62
N LYS A 91 -8.30 -8.17 -25.47
CA LYS A 91 -8.90 -8.91 -26.60
C LYS A 91 -10.07 -8.18 -27.25
N THR A 92 -10.86 -7.38 -26.51
CA THR A 92 -11.91 -6.55 -27.12
C THR A 92 -11.32 -5.36 -27.87
N LEU A 93 -10.29 -4.72 -27.31
CA LEU A 93 -9.59 -3.61 -27.95
C LEU A 93 -8.94 -4.02 -29.27
N LYS A 94 -8.42 -5.26 -29.38
CA LYS A 94 -7.88 -5.81 -30.64
C LYS A 94 -8.90 -5.87 -31.79
N ARG A 95 -10.20 -5.84 -31.48
CA ARG A 95 -11.28 -5.85 -32.50
C ARG A 95 -11.61 -4.44 -32.99
N LEU A 96 -11.12 -3.40 -32.33
CA LEU A 96 -11.32 -2.02 -32.75
C LEU A 96 -10.47 -1.73 -33.98
N ARG A 97 -11.08 -1.03 -34.96
CA ARG A 97 -10.42 -0.72 -36.23
C ARG A 97 -9.55 0.53 -36.16
N LYS A 98 -9.91 1.48 -35.30
CA LYS A 98 -9.23 2.77 -35.17
C LYS A 98 -8.20 2.71 -34.06
N ARG A 99 -6.98 3.19 -34.36
CA ARG A 99 -5.89 3.24 -33.39
C ARG A 99 -6.24 4.14 -32.21
N GLU A 100 -6.95 5.23 -32.47
CA GLU A 100 -7.37 6.21 -31.45
C GLU A 100 -8.31 5.58 -30.42
N ASP A 101 -9.24 4.73 -30.86
CA ASP A 101 -10.18 4.05 -29.96
C ASP A 101 -9.47 3.01 -29.09
N THR A 102 -8.49 2.29 -29.65
CA THR A 102 -7.62 1.38 -28.92
C THR A 102 -6.82 2.11 -27.85
N ILE A 103 -6.20 3.25 -28.19
CA ILE A 103 -5.46 4.07 -27.23
C ILE A 103 -6.40 4.49 -26.10
N LYS A 104 -7.55 5.12 -26.40
CA LYS A 104 -8.54 5.52 -25.38
C LYS A 104 -8.97 4.36 -24.47
N GLY A 105 -9.09 3.15 -25.01
CA GLY A 105 -9.36 1.94 -24.23
C GLY A 105 -8.22 1.61 -23.25
N LEU A 106 -6.98 1.64 -23.71
CA LEU A 106 -5.81 1.44 -22.85
C LEU A 106 -5.71 2.53 -21.77
N GLU A 107 -5.94 3.79 -22.13
CA GLU A 107 -5.98 4.92 -21.20
C GLU A 107 -6.99 4.71 -20.08
N LYS A 108 -8.18 4.20 -20.42
CA LYS A 108 -9.22 3.86 -19.44
C LYS A 108 -8.75 2.76 -18.47
N MET A 109 -8.06 1.74 -18.96
CA MET A 109 -7.51 0.67 -18.13
C MET A 109 -6.39 1.18 -17.22
N PHE A 110 -5.48 2.00 -17.74
CA PHE A 110 -4.40 2.57 -16.96
C PHE A 110 -4.89 3.58 -15.91
N LYS A 111 -5.93 4.36 -16.23
CA LYS A 111 -6.63 5.19 -15.25
C LYS A 111 -7.23 4.35 -14.12
N PHE A 112 -7.83 3.21 -14.45
CA PHE A 112 -8.28 2.26 -13.43
C PHE A 112 -7.13 1.76 -12.57
N PHE A 113 -5.97 1.40 -13.14
CA PHE A 113 -4.78 1.01 -12.36
C PHE A 113 -4.27 2.13 -11.45
N LYS A 114 -4.25 3.38 -11.93
CA LYS A 114 -3.87 4.56 -11.13
C LYS A 114 -4.80 4.74 -9.93
N GLU A 115 -6.12 4.78 -10.16
CA GLU A 115 -7.12 5.01 -9.12
C GLU A 115 -7.24 3.86 -8.12
N SER A 116 -7.04 2.63 -8.60
CA SER A 116 -7.15 1.44 -7.76
C SER A 116 -5.83 1.00 -7.13
N GLU A 117 -4.70 1.56 -7.55
CA GLU A 117 -3.35 1.04 -7.24
C GLU A 117 -3.22 -0.47 -7.52
N THR A 118 -3.94 -0.97 -8.52
CA THR A 118 -3.89 -2.38 -8.90
C THR A 118 -2.55 -2.65 -9.58
N PRO A 119 -1.78 -3.67 -9.15
CA PRO A 119 -0.53 -4.00 -9.79
C PRO A 119 -0.76 -4.49 -11.21
N CYS A 120 0.00 -3.96 -12.16
CA CYS A 120 0.06 -4.53 -13.51
C CYS A 120 1.01 -5.73 -13.50
N HIS A 121 0.69 -6.77 -14.27
CA HIS A 121 1.55 -7.95 -14.40
C HIS A 121 2.28 -7.92 -15.74
N GLU A 122 3.51 -8.45 -15.78
CA GLU A 122 4.32 -8.47 -16.99
C GLU A 122 3.63 -9.14 -18.18
N GLY A 123 2.84 -10.20 -17.98
CA GLY A 123 2.09 -10.83 -19.06
C GLY A 123 1.07 -9.91 -19.75
N LEU A 124 0.54 -8.91 -19.03
CA LEU A 124 -0.34 -7.89 -19.61
C LEU A 124 0.47 -6.88 -20.43
N VAL A 125 1.64 -6.48 -19.92
CA VAL A 125 2.58 -5.61 -20.63
C VAL A 125 3.06 -6.24 -21.94
N ASP A 126 3.42 -7.52 -21.90
CA ASP A 126 3.81 -8.29 -23.09
C ASP A 126 2.69 -8.27 -24.14
N ASP A 127 1.43 -8.52 -23.74
CA ASP A 127 0.30 -8.52 -24.67
C ASP A 127 0.04 -7.13 -25.26
N ILE A 128 0.23 -6.05 -24.48
CA ILE A 128 0.08 -4.67 -24.97
C ILE A 128 1.12 -4.38 -26.06
N ILE A 129 2.40 -4.62 -25.76
CA ILE A 129 3.51 -4.36 -26.68
C ILE A 129 3.34 -5.20 -27.95
N GLN A 130 3.08 -6.50 -27.82
CA GLN A 130 3.01 -7.40 -28.99
C GLN A 130 1.77 -7.15 -29.84
N SER A 131 0.62 -6.91 -29.21
CA SER A 131 -0.65 -6.85 -29.94
C SER A 131 -0.97 -5.49 -30.50
N PHE A 132 -0.55 -4.42 -29.83
CA PHE A 132 -0.82 -3.06 -30.26
C PHE A 132 0.41 -2.34 -30.81
N LYS A 133 1.62 -2.92 -30.65
CA LYS A 133 2.89 -2.27 -30.99
C LYS A 133 3.00 -0.89 -30.33
N LEU A 134 2.58 -0.83 -29.06
CA LEU A 134 2.54 0.37 -28.25
C LEU A 134 3.45 0.21 -27.03
N GLY A 135 4.40 1.13 -26.90
CA GLY A 135 5.30 1.24 -25.76
C GLY A 135 6.41 0.21 -25.70
N GLU A 136 7.29 0.43 -24.72
CA GLU A 136 8.44 -0.41 -24.43
C GLU A 136 8.59 -0.66 -22.94
N LYS A 137 9.22 -1.80 -22.60
CA LYS A 137 9.66 -2.07 -21.22
C LYS A 137 10.86 -1.20 -20.90
N THR A 138 10.83 -0.52 -19.77
CA THR A 138 11.88 0.38 -19.33
C THR A 138 12.10 0.31 -17.81
N THR A 139 13.08 1.06 -17.33
CA THR A 139 13.30 1.30 -15.90
C THR A 139 13.31 2.79 -15.62
N VAL A 140 13.10 3.14 -14.35
CA VAL A 140 13.13 4.52 -13.88
C VAL A 140 14.36 4.70 -12.97
N THR A 141 15.04 5.82 -13.12
CA THR A 141 16.17 6.19 -12.26
C THR A 141 15.69 6.60 -10.87
N PHE A 142 16.58 6.63 -9.86
CA PHE A 142 16.19 7.06 -8.50
C PHE A 142 15.61 8.49 -8.47
N ALA A 143 16.06 9.36 -9.38
CA ALA A 143 15.55 10.72 -9.56
C ALA A 143 14.19 10.80 -10.29
N GLY A 144 13.56 9.66 -10.57
CA GLY A 144 12.27 9.58 -11.24
C GLY A 144 12.32 9.76 -12.76
N LYS A 145 13.49 9.72 -13.41
CA LYS A 145 13.54 9.83 -14.89
C LYS A 145 13.38 8.46 -15.55
N CYS A 146 12.42 8.35 -16.47
CA CYS A 146 12.23 7.20 -17.36
C CYS A 146 13.45 7.05 -18.29
N ARG A 147 14.01 5.84 -18.41
CA ARG A 147 15.17 5.58 -19.29
C ARG A 147 14.81 5.50 -20.78
N CYS A 148 13.53 5.33 -21.09
CA CYS A 148 13.04 5.22 -22.46
C CYS A 148 12.74 6.62 -23.03
N CYS A 149 11.80 7.38 -22.45
CA CYS A 149 11.42 8.70 -22.99
C CYS A 149 12.08 9.91 -22.28
N GLY A 150 12.87 9.68 -21.22
CA GLY A 150 13.51 10.75 -20.45
C GLY A 150 12.58 11.56 -19.53
N ALA A 151 11.26 11.33 -19.59
CA ALA A 151 10.29 12.05 -18.76
C ALA A 151 10.52 11.81 -17.27
N LYS A 152 10.32 12.85 -16.45
CA LYS A 152 10.32 12.76 -14.99
C LYS A 152 8.93 12.33 -14.53
N LEU A 153 8.89 11.26 -13.74
CA LEU A 153 7.70 10.74 -13.08
C LEU A 153 7.32 11.63 -11.90
N ASP A 154 6.02 11.71 -11.64
CA ASP A 154 5.43 12.53 -10.61
C ASP A 154 5.52 11.85 -9.24
N GLN A 155 5.70 12.68 -8.21
CA GLN A 155 5.49 12.32 -6.82
C GLN A 155 4.03 12.63 -6.46
N MET A 156 3.17 11.61 -6.46
CA MET A 156 1.73 11.77 -6.17
C MET A 156 1.48 11.83 -4.67
N GLU A 157 1.87 12.94 -4.05
CA GLU A 157 1.59 13.20 -2.64
C GLU A 157 0.09 13.29 -2.35
N LEU A 158 -0.28 13.07 -1.08
CA LEU A 158 -1.64 13.33 -0.65
C LEU A 158 -1.89 14.83 -0.71
N THR A 159 -3.04 15.21 -1.24
CA THR A 159 -3.56 16.56 -1.08
C THR A 159 -3.83 16.86 0.39
N ASP A 160 -3.87 18.15 0.76
CA ASP A 160 -4.15 18.54 2.15
C ASP A 160 -5.52 18.04 2.63
N GLY A 161 -6.51 17.98 1.71
CA GLY A 161 -7.83 17.40 1.98
C GLY A 161 -7.79 15.89 2.22
N GLU A 162 -7.12 15.12 1.34
CA GLU A 162 -6.95 13.67 1.52
C GLU A 162 -6.22 13.35 2.84
N PHE A 163 -5.20 14.14 3.19
CA PHE A 163 -4.47 13.97 4.45
C PHE A 163 -5.33 14.31 5.67
N ALA A 164 -6.11 15.40 5.61
CA ALA A 164 -7.02 15.79 6.69
C ALA A 164 -8.08 14.71 6.95
N ASP A 165 -8.67 14.16 5.88
CA ASP A 165 -9.64 13.07 5.93
C ASP A 165 -9.03 11.80 6.56
N LEU A 166 -7.84 11.41 6.08
CA LEU A 166 -7.09 10.26 6.61
C LEU A 166 -6.80 10.44 8.11
N ARG A 167 -6.32 11.62 8.50
CA ARG A 167 -5.97 11.95 9.88
C ARG A 167 -7.19 11.91 10.79
N ALA A 168 -8.29 12.51 10.37
CA ALA A 168 -9.54 12.54 11.15
C ALA A 168 -10.08 11.12 11.37
N LEU A 169 -10.12 10.30 10.33
CA LEU A 169 -10.58 8.92 10.43
C LEU A 169 -9.67 8.07 11.32
N PHE A 170 -8.35 8.20 11.14
CA PHE A 170 -7.38 7.47 11.97
C PHE A 170 -7.58 7.81 13.45
N PHE A 171 -7.76 9.08 13.80
CA PHE A 171 -7.96 9.51 15.19
C PHE A 171 -9.30 9.03 15.77
N ALA A 172 -10.38 9.08 14.99
CA ALA A 172 -11.67 8.55 15.41
C ALA A 172 -11.59 7.05 15.70
N ASN A 173 -10.97 6.27 14.82
CA ASN A 173 -10.85 4.82 14.99
C ASN A 173 -9.83 4.44 16.08
N ALA A 174 -8.76 5.22 16.24
CA ALA A 174 -7.72 4.96 17.22
C ALA A 174 -8.15 5.25 18.65
N ILE A 175 -8.76 6.42 18.90
CA ILE A 175 -9.07 6.88 20.26
C ILE A 175 -10.50 6.50 20.65
N VAL A 176 -11.49 6.74 19.77
CA VAL A 176 -12.91 6.56 20.10
C VAL A 176 -13.35 5.11 19.88
N GLY A 177 -12.83 4.47 18.84
CA GLY A 177 -13.16 3.08 18.48
C GLY A 177 -12.64 2.01 19.45
N LYS A 178 -11.81 2.36 20.43
CA LYS A 178 -11.10 1.46 21.38
C LYS A 178 -10.24 0.35 20.75
N ASP A 179 -10.37 0.03 19.47
CA ASP A 179 -9.82 -1.19 18.84
C ASP A 179 -8.28 -1.28 18.77
N ILE A 180 -7.56 -0.17 18.61
CA ILE A 180 -6.10 -0.23 18.36
C ILE A 180 -5.29 -0.32 19.65
N PHE A 181 -5.76 0.34 20.69
CA PHE A 181 -5.09 0.40 21.98
C PHE A 181 -5.67 -0.58 23.01
N ILE A 182 -6.53 -1.53 22.61
CA ILE A 182 -7.12 -2.57 23.50
C ILE A 182 -6.06 -3.26 24.36
N LYS A 183 -4.85 -3.44 23.82
CA LYS A 183 -3.73 -4.11 24.52
C LYS A 183 -2.93 -3.19 25.45
N SER A 184 -3.24 -1.90 25.51
CA SER A 184 -2.54 -0.93 26.33
C SER A 184 -3.28 -0.72 27.66
N ASN A 185 -2.53 -0.53 28.74
CA ASN A 185 -3.10 -0.19 30.06
C ASN A 185 -3.84 1.17 29.98
N PRO A 186 -5.05 1.32 30.56
CA PRO A 186 -5.75 2.61 30.67
C PRO A 186 -4.88 3.78 31.14
N GLU A 187 -3.94 3.56 32.06
CA GLU A 187 -3.02 4.61 32.54
C GLU A 187 -2.04 5.06 31.45
N GLU A 188 -1.57 4.13 30.61
CA GLU A 188 -0.71 4.46 29.48
C GLU A 188 -1.48 5.29 28.45
N MET A 189 -2.75 4.95 28.21
CA MET A 189 -3.62 5.72 27.34
C MET A 189 -3.83 7.14 27.86
N ALA A 190 -4.11 7.31 29.16
CA ALA A 190 -4.25 8.63 29.77
C ALA A 190 -2.97 9.47 29.63
N ARG A 191 -1.79 8.90 29.96
CA ARG A 191 -0.50 9.59 29.73
C ARG A 191 -0.30 9.95 28.27
N PHE A 192 -0.71 9.08 27.35
CA PHE A 192 -0.59 9.37 25.93
C PHE A 192 -1.51 10.52 25.50
N GLN A 193 -2.75 10.54 25.98
CA GLN A 193 -3.71 11.63 25.73
C GLN A 193 -3.19 12.97 26.24
N ASP A 194 -2.62 13.00 27.44
CA ASP A 194 -2.01 14.21 28.01
C ASP A 194 -0.76 14.65 27.23
N PHE A 195 0.06 13.68 26.82
CA PHE A 195 1.25 13.92 26.00
C PHE A 195 0.86 14.55 24.66
N ILE A 196 -0.08 13.95 23.93
CA ILE A 196 -0.50 14.47 22.62
C ILE A 196 -1.20 15.82 22.76
N ALA A 197 -1.96 16.08 23.84
CA ALA A 197 -2.64 17.37 24.02
C ALA A 197 -1.67 18.56 23.98
N ASN A 198 -0.45 18.36 24.48
CA ASN A 198 0.59 19.38 24.58
C ASN A 198 1.73 19.19 23.56
N MET A 199 1.64 18.18 22.70
CA MET A 199 2.69 17.86 21.72
C MET A 199 2.70 18.88 20.58
N ALA A 200 3.81 19.60 20.43
CA ALA A 200 4.09 20.39 19.23
C ALA A 200 4.36 19.46 18.02
N PRO A 201 4.10 19.90 16.78
CA PRO A 201 4.47 19.15 15.58
C PRO A 201 5.97 18.81 15.54
N HIS A 202 6.30 17.58 15.12
CA HIS A 202 7.68 17.15 14.87
C HIS A 202 7.93 16.83 13.40
N ASP A 203 9.11 17.21 12.92
CA ASP A 203 9.57 16.88 11.56
C ASP A 203 9.84 15.39 11.39
N VAL A 204 10.27 14.73 12.48
CA VAL A 204 10.69 13.33 12.48
C VAL A 204 10.15 12.60 13.70
N VAL A 205 9.49 11.47 13.46
CA VAL A 205 9.05 10.53 14.49
C VAL A 205 9.82 9.22 14.33
N LEU A 206 10.60 8.87 15.35
CA LEU A 206 11.49 7.71 15.39
C LEU A 206 10.86 6.58 16.19
N ASP A 207 10.88 5.38 15.60
CA ASP A 207 10.71 4.15 16.35
C ASP A 207 12.04 3.76 17.01
N GLY A 208 12.16 4.07 18.29
CA GLY A 208 13.39 3.94 19.05
C GLY A 208 13.91 2.50 19.10
N LEU A 209 13.01 1.51 19.19
CA LEU A 209 13.41 0.11 19.19
C LEU A 209 13.79 -0.39 17.80
N ASN A 210 13.00 -0.08 16.76
CA ASN A 210 13.34 -0.50 15.40
C ASN A 210 14.69 0.09 14.94
N VAL A 211 14.99 1.32 15.35
CA VAL A 211 16.32 1.94 15.12
C VAL A 211 17.41 1.24 15.92
N ALA A 212 17.19 1.00 17.21
CA ALA A 212 18.17 0.39 18.10
C ALA A 212 18.49 -1.07 17.75
N TYR A 213 17.52 -1.83 17.24
CA TYR A 213 17.68 -3.21 16.79
C TYR A 213 18.03 -3.34 15.31
N SER A 214 18.46 -2.25 14.67
CA SER A 214 18.76 -2.22 13.24
C SER A 214 19.85 -3.23 12.79
N ILE A 215 20.67 -3.75 13.71
CA ILE A 215 21.76 -4.68 13.37
C ILE A 215 21.54 -6.06 14.02
N GLY A 216 20.36 -6.28 14.59
CA GLY A 216 19.97 -7.52 15.25
C GLY A 216 20.00 -7.45 16.78
N VAL A 217 19.24 -8.35 17.40
CA VAL A 217 18.92 -8.37 18.84
C VAL A 217 20.12 -8.73 19.72
N LYS A 218 21.21 -9.28 19.14
CA LYS A 218 22.40 -9.76 19.87
C LYS A 218 23.39 -8.66 20.29
N SER A 219 23.13 -7.40 19.98
CA SER A 219 23.99 -6.27 20.36
C SER A 219 23.60 -5.74 21.75
N GLY A 220 24.58 -5.38 22.59
CA GLY A 220 24.32 -4.88 23.96
C GLY A 220 23.69 -3.48 24.00
N ALA A 221 23.14 -3.08 25.15
CA ALA A 221 22.46 -1.79 25.34
C ALA A 221 23.34 -0.56 25.03
N GLN A 222 24.66 -0.66 25.22
CA GLN A 222 25.62 0.38 24.81
C GLN A 222 25.57 0.65 23.32
N TYR A 223 25.45 -0.40 22.53
CA TYR A 223 25.45 -0.32 21.09
C TYR A 223 24.10 0.20 20.59
N GLN A 224 23.00 -0.38 21.08
CA GLN A 224 21.63 0.03 20.80
C GLN A 224 21.38 1.52 21.06
N SER A 225 21.78 2.00 22.25
CA SER A 225 21.66 3.40 22.63
C SER A 225 22.51 4.33 21.75
N LYS A 226 23.70 3.89 21.33
CA LYS A 226 24.56 4.64 20.41
C LYS A 226 23.94 4.79 19.02
N LEU A 227 23.32 3.73 18.48
CA LEU A 227 22.65 3.79 17.18
C LEU A 227 21.51 4.81 17.20
N LEU A 228 20.67 4.77 18.24
CA LEU A 228 19.59 5.74 18.40
C LEU A 228 20.13 7.17 18.54
N ALA A 229 21.17 7.37 19.35
CA ALA A 229 21.81 8.68 19.51
C ALA A 229 22.38 9.21 18.17
N ASN A 230 23.02 8.36 17.37
CA ASN A 230 23.51 8.73 16.03
C ASN A 230 22.37 9.18 15.11
N VAL A 231 21.23 8.46 15.11
CA VAL A 231 20.06 8.82 14.30
C VAL A 231 19.44 10.14 14.75
N VAL A 232 19.33 10.36 16.07
CA VAL A 232 18.89 11.65 16.62
C VAL A 232 19.85 12.77 16.20
N SER A 233 21.17 12.57 16.35
CA SER A 233 22.19 13.55 15.94
C SER A 233 22.06 13.91 14.46
N HIS A 234 21.89 12.91 13.59
CA HIS A 234 21.75 13.11 12.15
C HIS A 234 20.62 14.07 11.77
N PHE A 235 19.46 13.96 12.42
CA PHE A 235 18.33 14.86 12.14
C PHE A 235 18.46 16.21 12.85
N ARG A 236 19.06 16.25 14.04
CA ARG A 236 19.35 17.51 14.75
C ARG A 236 20.37 18.38 14.03
N GLU A 237 21.39 17.78 13.43
CA GLU A 237 22.36 18.46 12.57
C GLU A 237 21.70 19.09 11.32
N GLN A 238 20.52 18.60 10.94
CA GLN A 238 19.68 19.16 9.87
C GLN A 238 18.63 20.15 10.40
N ASN A 239 18.75 20.60 11.66
CA ASN A 239 17.80 21.46 12.35
C ASN A 239 16.37 20.91 12.45
N LYS A 240 16.20 19.58 12.38
CA LYS A 240 14.88 18.96 12.54
C LYS A 240 14.50 18.75 13.99
N THR A 241 13.22 18.89 14.29
CA THR A 241 12.61 18.48 15.54
C THR A 241 12.38 16.96 15.54
N VAL A 242 12.72 16.29 16.64
CA VAL A 242 12.70 14.82 16.72
C VAL A 242 11.85 14.38 17.90
N LEU A 243 10.93 13.45 17.62
CA LEU A 243 10.19 12.69 18.62
C LEU A 243 10.65 11.23 18.56
N VAL A 244 10.97 10.66 19.71
CA VAL A 244 11.32 9.24 19.84
C VAL A 244 10.24 8.52 20.63
N LEU A 245 9.65 7.50 20.01
CA LEU A 245 8.79 6.53 20.66
C LEU A 245 9.66 5.37 21.12
N GLY A 246 9.58 5.02 22.40
CA GLY A 246 10.43 3.99 22.98
C GLY A 246 9.73 3.22 24.09
N ARG A 247 10.51 2.42 24.81
CA ARG A 247 10.04 1.62 25.93
C ARG A 247 10.60 2.09 27.25
N VAL A 248 9.86 1.87 28.34
CA VAL A 248 10.30 2.19 29.70
C VAL A 248 11.65 1.55 30.04
N HIS A 249 11.97 0.34 29.54
CA HIS A 249 13.27 -0.29 29.80
C HIS A 249 14.47 0.49 29.22
N MET A 250 14.26 1.36 28.22
CA MET A 250 15.32 2.20 27.65
C MET A 250 15.87 3.21 28.68
N ASN A 251 15.15 3.50 29.76
CA ASN A 251 15.68 4.28 30.88
C ASN A 251 16.86 3.61 31.61
N ARG A 252 17.05 2.30 31.40
CA ARG A 252 18.21 1.55 31.93
C ARG A 252 19.38 1.53 30.95
N TRP A 253 19.26 2.18 29.79
CA TRP A 253 20.36 2.26 28.84
C TRP A 253 21.49 3.15 29.35
N PRO A 254 22.71 2.97 28.82
CA PRO A 254 23.87 3.73 29.25
C PRO A 254 23.67 5.24 29.15
N ARG A 255 24.03 5.95 30.23
CA ARG A 255 23.71 7.37 30.44
C ARG A 255 24.28 8.27 29.36
N ASP A 256 25.51 8.04 28.91
CA ASP A 256 26.18 8.91 27.93
C ASP A 256 25.34 9.11 26.66
N ASN A 257 24.81 8.02 26.10
CA ASN A 257 23.98 8.06 24.90
C ASN A 257 22.53 8.45 25.22
N TRP A 258 21.96 7.91 26.31
CA TRP A 258 20.55 8.17 26.65
C TRP A 258 20.29 9.61 27.10
N ASP A 259 21.24 10.23 27.80
CA ASP A 259 21.18 11.64 28.21
C ASP A 259 21.30 12.58 27.00
N PHE A 260 22.06 12.18 25.98
CA PHE A 260 22.09 12.91 24.72
C PHE A 260 20.70 12.87 24.04
N VAL A 261 20.09 11.69 23.93
CA VAL A 261 18.75 11.52 23.33
C VAL A 261 17.71 12.35 24.12
N ARG A 262 17.70 12.26 25.46
CA ARG A 262 16.79 13.03 26.32
C ARG A 262 16.89 14.54 26.15
N ARG A 263 18.08 15.06 25.88
CA ARG A 263 18.31 16.51 25.68
C ARG A 263 17.96 16.99 24.27
N ASN A 264 17.91 16.09 23.30
CA ASN A 264 17.82 16.45 21.89
C ASN A 264 16.56 15.94 21.18
N ALA A 265 15.70 15.18 21.86
CA ALA A 265 14.45 14.69 21.32
C ALA A 265 13.34 14.78 22.38
N THR A 266 12.11 14.98 21.92
CA THR A 266 10.92 14.69 22.74
C THR A 266 10.80 13.18 22.87
N LEU A 267 10.42 12.67 24.03
CA LEU A 267 10.34 11.24 24.31
C LEU A 267 8.94 10.86 24.78
N PHE A 268 8.43 9.77 24.24
CA PHE A 268 7.28 9.07 24.81
C PHE A 268 7.61 7.59 24.97
N LEU A 269 7.56 7.09 26.22
CA LEU A 269 7.93 5.72 26.58
C LEU A 269 6.70 4.90 26.97
N THR A 270 6.41 3.87 26.18
CA THR A 270 5.37 2.86 26.44
C THR A 270 5.89 1.74 27.34
N GLN A 271 4.98 1.01 27.96
CA GLN A 271 5.28 -0.22 28.70
C GLN A 271 5.86 -1.26 27.76
N ASN A 272 6.74 -2.15 28.25
CA ASN A 272 7.45 -3.12 27.40
C ASN A 272 6.55 -4.13 26.67
N ILE A 273 5.30 -4.27 27.11
CA ILE A 273 4.31 -5.22 26.59
C ILE A 273 3.35 -4.58 25.58
N SER A 274 3.32 -3.24 25.46
CA SER A 274 2.39 -2.53 24.57
C SER A 274 2.76 -2.74 23.09
N GLN A 275 1.86 -2.41 22.16
CA GLN A 275 2.23 -2.30 20.74
C GLN A 275 2.62 -0.84 20.46
N ASP A 276 3.81 -0.59 19.89
CA ASP A 276 4.33 0.78 19.69
C ASP A 276 3.78 1.45 18.43
N ASP A 277 3.58 0.67 17.38
CA ASP A 277 3.20 1.16 16.07
C ASP A 277 1.97 2.09 16.05
N PRO A 278 0.89 1.86 16.84
CA PRO A 278 -0.25 2.78 16.89
C PRO A 278 0.13 4.17 17.41
N TYR A 279 0.97 4.23 18.45
CA TYR A 279 1.46 5.49 19.02
C TYR A 279 2.36 6.22 18.03
N LEU A 280 3.23 5.49 17.34
CA LEU A 280 4.10 6.03 16.29
C LEU A 280 3.29 6.71 15.18
N LEU A 281 2.32 6.00 14.61
CA LEU A 281 1.46 6.51 13.54
C LEU A 281 0.62 7.70 13.99
N TYR A 282 0.07 7.63 15.21
CA TYR A 282 -0.71 8.72 15.76
C TYR A 282 0.12 10.00 15.86
N CYS A 283 1.32 9.92 16.44
CA CYS A 283 2.23 11.05 16.57
C CYS A 283 2.67 11.60 15.22
N ALA A 284 2.95 10.74 14.24
CA ALA A 284 3.34 11.15 12.90
C ALA A 284 2.19 11.88 12.17
N LEU A 285 0.98 11.32 12.17
CA LEU A 285 -0.20 11.94 11.56
C LEU A 285 -0.59 13.25 12.26
N LYS A 286 -0.40 13.34 13.58
CA LYS A 286 -0.65 14.56 14.35
C LYS A 286 0.35 15.66 14.00
N SER A 287 1.61 15.30 13.78
CA SER A 287 2.69 16.24 13.46
C SER A 287 2.52 16.85 12.07
N GLY A 288 2.08 16.08 11.08
CA GLY A 288 1.71 16.63 9.77
C GLY A 288 1.95 15.70 8.60
N LYS A 289 1.57 16.17 7.40
CA LYS A 289 1.69 15.40 6.16
C LYS A 289 3.14 15.11 5.77
N ASP A 290 4.06 16.02 6.13
CA ASP A 290 5.47 15.99 5.76
C ASP A 290 6.37 15.34 6.80
N THR A 291 5.79 14.89 7.91
CA THR A 291 6.53 14.23 8.99
C THR A 291 7.15 12.92 8.50
N ILE A 292 8.46 12.78 8.72
CA ILE A 292 9.22 11.58 8.39
C ILE A 292 9.00 10.54 9.48
N VAL A 293 8.69 9.31 9.07
CA VAL A 293 8.53 8.16 9.97
C VAL A 293 9.74 7.25 9.82
N VAL A 294 10.57 7.12 10.85
CA VAL A 294 11.74 6.26 10.81
C VAL A 294 11.44 4.94 11.49
N THR A 295 11.18 3.92 10.69
CA THR A 295 10.96 2.55 11.15
C THR A 295 11.28 1.56 10.03
N ARG A 296 11.59 0.33 10.41
CA ARG A 296 11.72 -0.79 9.48
C ARG A 296 10.46 -1.59 9.31
N ASP A 297 9.50 -1.45 10.22
CA ASP A 297 8.24 -2.16 10.12
C ASP A 297 7.48 -1.64 8.90
N LEU A 298 6.94 -2.56 8.11
CA LEU A 298 6.09 -2.24 6.97
C LEU A 298 4.67 -1.84 7.41
N MET A 299 4.41 -1.89 8.71
CA MET A 299 3.17 -1.48 9.40
C MET A 299 1.93 -2.14 8.80
N ARG A 300 2.09 -3.36 8.28
CA ARG A 300 1.07 -4.08 7.49
C ARG A 300 -0.21 -4.33 8.27
N ASN A 301 -0.09 -4.54 9.58
CA ASN A 301 -1.20 -4.85 10.48
C ASN A 301 -2.04 -3.61 10.85
N HIS A 302 -1.55 -2.40 10.62
CA HIS A 302 -2.29 -1.17 10.95
C HIS A 302 -3.29 -0.77 9.86
N ARG A 303 -3.24 -1.44 8.70
CA ARG A 303 -4.26 -1.32 7.66
C ARG A 303 -5.64 -1.76 8.14
N PHE A 304 -5.73 -2.70 9.09
CA PHE A 304 -7.02 -3.21 9.59
C PHE A 304 -7.81 -2.16 10.38
N VAL A 305 -7.14 -1.13 10.88
CA VAL A 305 -7.76 0.02 11.57
C VAL A 305 -8.65 0.83 10.62
N LEU A 306 -8.23 0.94 9.37
CA LEU A 306 -8.93 1.70 8.36
C LEU A 306 -9.90 0.74 7.69
N LYS A 307 -11.16 0.70 8.13
CA LYS A 307 -12.16 -0.26 7.59
C LYS A 307 -12.36 -0.09 6.09
N ASP A 308 -12.44 1.15 5.62
CA ASP A 308 -12.67 1.45 4.21
C ASP A 308 -11.35 1.46 3.41
N ARG A 309 -11.36 0.72 2.30
CA ARG A 309 -10.26 0.60 1.35
C ARG A 309 -9.72 1.93 0.88
N LYS A 310 -10.57 2.94 0.65
CA LYS A 310 -10.15 4.28 0.21
C LYS A 310 -9.05 4.81 1.15
N TYR A 311 -9.27 4.70 2.46
CA TYR A 311 -8.33 5.20 3.45
C TYR A 311 -7.12 4.29 3.61
N LYS A 312 -7.26 2.97 3.42
CA LYS A 312 -6.10 2.06 3.35
C LYS A 312 -5.14 2.47 2.22
N VAL A 313 -5.67 2.85 1.06
CA VAL A 313 -4.90 3.35 -0.09
C VAL A 313 -4.21 4.67 0.28
N LEU A 314 -4.95 5.65 0.80
CA LEU A 314 -4.37 6.94 1.24
C LEU A 314 -3.27 6.76 2.28
N PHE A 315 -3.48 5.88 3.26
CA PHE A 315 -2.50 5.58 4.30
C PHE A 315 -1.22 4.96 3.71
N ASN A 316 -1.35 4.01 2.79
CA ASN A 316 -0.20 3.41 2.13
C ASN A 316 0.57 4.45 1.30
N ARG A 317 -0.12 5.30 0.54
CA ARG A 317 0.51 6.39 -0.23
C ARG A 317 1.31 7.31 0.69
N TRP A 318 0.69 7.77 1.79
CA TRP A 318 1.36 8.62 2.76
C TRP A 318 2.58 7.93 3.38
N LEU A 319 2.41 6.72 3.92
CA LEU A 319 3.49 6.02 4.61
C LEU A 319 4.65 5.70 3.65
N THR A 320 4.37 5.23 2.43
CA THR A 320 5.41 4.90 1.45
C THR A 320 6.22 6.11 0.99
N GLN A 321 5.71 7.34 1.14
CA GLN A 321 6.41 8.58 0.80
C GLN A 321 7.12 9.23 1.99
N ARG A 322 6.84 8.78 3.21
CA ARG A 322 7.37 9.38 4.45
C ARG A 322 8.21 8.41 5.28
N GLN A 323 8.15 7.11 4.98
CA GLN A 323 8.91 6.08 5.69
C GLN A 323 10.38 6.07 5.29
N TYR A 324 11.27 6.29 6.27
CA TYR A 324 12.70 6.19 6.11
C TYR A 324 13.20 4.93 6.82
N MET A 325 13.71 3.96 6.06
CA MET A 325 14.22 2.71 6.67
C MET A 325 15.71 2.85 6.98
N PRO A 326 16.15 2.69 8.24
CA PRO A 326 17.56 2.81 8.61
C PRO A 326 18.39 1.66 8.01
N LEU A 327 19.38 2.01 7.18
CA LEU A 327 20.32 1.08 6.53
C LEU A 327 21.63 0.95 7.31
N ASN A 328 22.28 2.07 7.61
CA ASN A 328 23.50 2.10 8.40
C ASN A 328 23.41 3.17 9.48
N CYS A 329 23.44 2.75 10.75
CA CYS A 329 23.41 3.66 11.90
C CYS A 329 24.70 3.58 12.75
N HIS A 330 25.70 2.79 12.32
CA HIS A 330 26.92 2.48 13.08
C HIS A 330 27.88 3.67 13.15
N SER A 331 27.92 4.43 12.05
CA SER A 331 28.82 5.57 11.88
C SER A 331 28.08 6.88 12.09
N ARG A 332 28.82 7.99 12.24
CA ARG A 332 28.22 9.34 12.25
C ARG A 332 27.45 9.64 10.96
N ARG A 333 27.82 9.01 9.85
CA ARG A 333 27.08 9.07 8.59
C ARG A 333 25.98 8.03 8.61
N VAL A 334 24.86 8.39 9.20
CA VAL A 334 23.64 7.59 9.17
C VAL A 334 23.07 7.63 7.75
N THR A 335 22.72 6.45 7.21
CA THR A 335 22.07 6.33 5.90
C THR A 335 20.74 5.62 6.01
N PHE A 336 19.79 6.06 5.19
CA PHE A 336 18.43 5.54 5.12
C PHE A 336 18.11 5.12 3.70
N LYS A 337 17.29 4.08 3.56
CA LYS A 337 16.52 3.84 2.35
C LYS A 337 15.39 4.86 2.35
N LYS A 338 15.59 5.92 1.58
CA LYS A 338 14.59 6.97 1.40
C LYS A 338 13.56 6.51 0.36
N PRO A 339 12.31 6.95 0.48
CA PRO A 339 11.35 6.76 -0.57
C PRO A 339 11.83 7.49 -1.83
N PRO A 340 11.56 6.94 -3.03
CA PRO A 340 11.92 7.61 -4.27
C PRO A 340 11.14 8.92 -4.44
N ASP A 341 11.72 9.86 -5.19
CA ASP A 341 11.07 11.16 -5.53
C ASP A 341 9.97 11.00 -6.60
N PHE A 342 9.37 9.82 -6.71
CA PHE A 342 8.28 9.49 -7.62
C PHE A 342 7.39 8.39 -7.03
N SER A 343 6.13 8.34 -7.46
CA SER A 343 5.18 7.32 -6.99
C SER A 343 5.12 6.12 -7.93
N ALA A 344 5.30 4.93 -7.37
CA ALA A 344 5.26 3.62 -8.03
C ALA A 344 3.85 3.16 -8.44
N ILE A 345 3.08 4.05 -9.07
CA ILE A 345 1.72 3.80 -9.57
C ILE A 345 1.62 4.23 -11.03
N ALA A 346 0.56 3.81 -11.72
CA ALA A 346 0.34 4.25 -13.10
C ALA A 346 0.25 5.79 -13.18
N GLN A 347 1.00 6.39 -14.10
CA GLN A 347 1.11 7.84 -14.26
C GLN A 347 0.65 8.30 -15.64
N GLU A 348 0.36 9.61 -15.73
CA GLU A 348 0.06 10.28 -16.99
C GLU A 348 1.30 10.31 -17.90
N LYS A 349 1.12 10.50 -19.21
CA LYS A 349 2.12 10.08 -20.24
C LYS A 349 2.39 8.55 -20.23
N TRP A 350 1.45 7.82 -19.63
CA TRP A 350 1.32 6.37 -19.56
C TRP A 350 2.62 5.61 -19.24
N HIS A 351 3.11 5.89 -18.03
CA HIS A 351 4.09 5.05 -17.34
C HIS A 351 3.36 4.11 -16.40
N VAL A 352 3.45 2.81 -16.62
CA VAL A 352 2.75 1.81 -15.81
C VAL A 352 3.76 0.87 -15.16
N PRO A 353 3.90 0.87 -13.82
CA PRO A 353 4.77 -0.07 -13.15
C PRO A 353 4.15 -1.46 -13.22
N TYR A 354 4.98 -2.48 -13.41
CA TYR A 354 4.50 -3.86 -13.48
C TYR A 354 5.40 -4.82 -12.70
N THR A 355 4.81 -5.93 -12.25
CA THR A 355 5.52 -7.01 -11.57
C THR A 355 6.05 -8.03 -12.59
N PRO A 356 7.37 -8.32 -12.60
CA PRO A 356 7.98 -9.31 -13.49
C PRO A 356 7.53 -10.75 -13.15
N LYS A 357 7.58 -11.66 -14.14
CA LYS A 357 7.20 -13.08 -14.00
C LYS A 357 8.15 -13.87 -13.13
N THR A 358 9.46 -13.62 -13.25
CA THR A 358 10.48 -14.16 -12.36
C THR A 358 10.49 -13.31 -11.10
N GLY A 359 10.38 -13.94 -9.93
CA GLY A 359 10.34 -13.28 -8.61
C GLY A 359 11.47 -12.25 -8.38
N PRO A 360 11.41 -11.49 -7.28
CA PRO A 360 12.03 -10.18 -7.17
C PRO A 360 13.52 -10.20 -7.54
N GLN A 361 13.87 -9.53 -8.64
CA GLN A 361 15.25 -9.14 -8.89
C GLN A 361 15.63 -8.11 -7.83
N THR A 362 16.37 -8.57 -6.82
CA THR A 362 17.13 -7.83 -5.81
C THR A 362 16.38 -6.79 -4.95
N ASP A 363 16.86 -6.59 -3.72
CA ASP A 363 16.30 -5.70 -2.68
C ASP A 363 16.43 -4.18 -3.03
N GLU A 364 16.93 -3.89 -4.24
CA GLU A 364 17.07 -2.56 -4.83
C GLU A 364 15.76 -2.15 -5.52
N SER A 365 14.72 -2.04 -4.71
CA SER A 365 13.31 -1.78 -5.07
C SER A 365 13.01 -0.49 -5.86
N HIS A 366 14.02 0.22 -6.37
CA HIS A 366 13.87 1.45 -7.14
C HIS A 366 14.02 1.22 -8.65
N HIS A 367 14.60 0.10 -9.07
CA HIS A 367 14.62 -0.36 -10.46
C HIS A 367 13.36 -1.16 -10.80
N GLN A 368 12.21 -0.62 -10.41
CA GLN A 368 10.93 -1.20 -10.81
C GLN A 368 10.88 -1.26 -12.34
N THR A 369 10.30 -2.32 -12.86
CA THR A 369 10.04 -2.48 -14.28
C THR A 369 8.80 -1.68 -14.66
N TRP A 370 8.90 -0.87 -15.71
CA TRP A 370 7.83 0.02 -16.18
C TRP A 370 7.51 -0.25 -17.64
N LEU A 371 6.25 -0.09 -18.01
CA LEU A 371 5.83 0.11 -19.39
C LEU A 371 5.81 1.62 -19.65
N CYS A 372 6.47 2.08 -20.70
CA CYS A 372 6.37 3.46 -21.20
C CYS A 372 5.73 3.43 -22.58
N ILE A 373 4.59 4.08 -22.76
CA ILE A 373 3.88 4.10 -24.06
C ILE A 373 4.52 5.06 -25.07
N ASP A 374 5.12 6.15 -24.59
CA ASP A 374 5.71 7.22 -25.42
C ASP A 374 7.22 7.02 -25.63
N CYS A 375 7.68 5.80 -25.88
CA CYS A 375 9.08 5.58 -26.26
C CYS A 375 9.32 6.11 -27.67
N SER A 376 10.20 7.11 -27.78
CA SER A 376 10.58 7.76 -29.05
C SER A 376 12.01 7.45 -29.42
#